data_AF-A0A8H6Y1F4-F1
#
_entry.id   AF-A0A8H6Y1F4-F1
#
_cell.length_a   1.000
_cell.length_b   1.000
_cell.length_c   1.000
_cell.angle_alpha   90.00
_cell.angle_beta   90.00
_cell.angle_gamma   90.00
#
_symmetry.space_group_name_H-M   'P 1'
#
loop_
_entity.id
_entity.type
_entity.pdbx_description
1 polymer ?
#
loop_
_entity_poly.entity_id
_entity_poly.type
_entity_poly.pdbx_seq_one_letter_code
_entity_poly.pdbx_strand_id
1 'polypeptide(L)'
;MIFKFNAALVLSALAFFQARASPVADASDLVVLSTQETANGTITIWGYSDGASKRADTLGKRQCGGNAITCSGSHTADINSCRQLISSLSSNSGSGVGTSPRSICTTQNGNQCCVSWADAVSGLTQGDLVDAAQEILNDCGGSSVSGLSRDTDLNGVCTTQCLSNRADGCTN
;
A
#
# COMPACT_ATOMS: atom_id res chain seq x y z
N MET A 1 70.80 2.78 44.09
CA MET A 1 70.01 2.86 42.84
C MET A 1 68.98 1.75 42.87
N ILE A 2 67.70 2.09 43.06
CA ILE A 2 66.60 1.14 43.22
C ILE A 2 65.55 1.48 42.15
N PHE A 3 65.27 0.51 41.27
CA PHE A 3 64.16 0.48 40.32
C PHE A 3 62.82 0.72 41.01
N LYS A 4 61.88 1.50 40.42
CA LYS A 4 60.42 1.20 40.44
C LYS A 4 59.60 1.89 39.32
N PHE A 5 58.99 1.03 38.49
CA PHE A 5 57.59 0.98 38.04
C PHE A 5 56.88 2.14 37.31
N ASN A 6 56.68 1.88 36.00
CA ASN A 6 55.50 2.10 35.14
C ASN A 6 54.23 2.75 35.71
N ALA A 7 53.67 3.71 34.96
CA ALA A 7 52.23 3.78 34.68
C ALA A 7 51.99 4.59 33.40
N ALA A 8 51.87 3.91 32.26
CA ALA A 8 51.31 4.48 31.03
C ALA A 8 49.79 4.42 31.14
N LEU A 9 49.13 5.59 31.11
CA LEU A 9 47.68 5.72 31.17
C LEU A 9 47.16 5.84 29.72
N VAL A 10 46.78 4.70 29.13
CA VAL A 10 46.14 4.67 27.81
C VAL A 10 44.63 4.85 28.01
N LEU A 11 44.13 6.06 27.74
CA LEU A 11 42.70 6.34 27.66
C LEU A 11 42.14 5.62 26.42
N SER A 12 41.46 4.50 26.64
CA SER A 12 40.75 3.77 25.59
C SER A 12 39.40 4.45 25.36
N ALA A 13 39.27 5.17 24.25
CA ALA A 13 37.99 5.74 23.82
C ALA A 13 37.09 4.60 23.29
N LEU A 14 36.13 4.17 24.12
CA LEU A 14 35.04 3.30 23.68
C LEU A 14 34.12 4.11 22.75
N ALA A 15 34.30 3.95 21.44
CA ALA A 15 33.32 4.37 20.47
C ALA A 15 32.09 3.47 20.62
N PHE A 16 31.09 3.95 21.36
CA PHE A 16 29.75 3.38 21.32
C PHE A 16 29.20 3.59 19.92
N PHE A 17 29.30 2.57 19.07
CA PHE A 17 28.43 2.44 17.91
C PHE A 17 27.02 2.27 18.44
N GLN A 18 26.32 3.38 18.62
CA GLN A 18 24.87 3.41 18.71
C GLN A 18 24.39 2.80 17.38
N ALA A 19 24.07 1.50 17.40
CA ALA A 19 23.25 0.90 16.37
C ALA A 19 21.95 1.66 16.38
N ARG A 20 21.85 2.66 15.51
CA ARG A 20 20.58 3.32 15.21
C ARG A 20 19.80 2.22 14.53
N ALA A 21 18.94 1.53 15.27
CA ALA A 21 17.84 0.83 14.66
C ALA A 21 17.14 1.91 13.83
N SER A 22 17.28 1.85 12.52
CA SER A 22 16.51 2.71 11.63
C SER A 22 15.06 2.57 12.07
N PRO A 23 14.34 3.66 12.39
CA PRO A 23 12.92 3.54 12.67
C PRO A 23 12.32 2.83 11.48
N VAL A 24 11.67 1.69 11.74
CA VAL A 24 10.82 1.03 10.75
C VAL A 24 9.83 2.10 10.37
N ALA A 25 10.01 2.68 9.18
CA ALA A 25 9.20 3.79 8.73
C ALA A 25 7.74 3.36 8.85
N ASP A 26 7.01 4.05 9.72
CA ASP A 26 5.62 3.78 10.02
C ASP A 26 4.79 4.01 8.75
N ALA A 27 3.63 3.36 8.65
CA ALA A 27 2.80 3.34 7.45
C ALA A 27 2.09 4.68 7.14
N SER A 28 2.54 5.80 7.69
CA SER A 28 1.77 7.04 7.85
C SER A 28 2.15 8.22 6.95
N ASP A 29 2.94 8.02 5.88
CA ASP A 29 3.43 9.14 5.04
C ASP A 29 3.07 9.00 3.54
N LEU A 30 1.82 8.64 3.23
CA LEU A 30 1.32 8.71 1.84
C LEU A 30 0.93 10.15 1.47
N VAL A 31 1.36 10.57 0.29
CA VAL A 31 1.02 11.87 -0.30
C VAL A 31 0.15 11.69 -1.54
N VAL A 32 -0.61 12.73 -1.89
CA VAL A 32 -1.35 12.78 -3.17
C VAL A 32 -0.34 12.89 -4.31
N LEU A 33 -0.34 11.90 -5.20
CA LEU A 33 0.48 11.89 -6.41
C LEU A 33 -0.24 12.54 -7.60
N SER A 34 -1.57 12.36 -7.69
CA SER A 34 -2.38 12.92 -8.77
C SER A 34 -3.85 13.03 -8.35
N THR A 35 -4.53 14.03 -8.92
CA THR A 35 -5.98 14.23 -8.79
C THR A 35 -6.58 14.51 -10.16
N GLN A 36 -7.68 13.84 -10.48
CA GLN A 36 -8.41 14.01 -11.74
C GLN A 36 -9.91 14.16 -11.47
N GLU A 37 -10.51 15.19 -12.05
CA GLU A 37 -11.97 15.34 -12.07
C GLU A 37 -12.56 14.47 -13.18
N THR A 38 -13.58 13.68 -12.83
CA THR A 38 -14.32 12.83 -13.77
C THR A 38 -15.81 13.08 -13.65
N ALA A 39 -16.60 12.62 -14.63
CA ALA A 39 -18.06 12.66 -14.57
C ALA A 39 -18.64 11.90 -13.35
N ASN A 40 -17.86 10.99 -12.76
CA ASN A 40 -18.26 10.16 -11.63
C ASN A 40 -17.71 10.66 -10.28
N GLY A 41 -17.01 11.79 -10.25
CA GLY A 41 -16.37 12.34 -9.05
C GLY A 41 -14.86 12.51 -9.21
N THR A 42 -14.19 12.80 -8.10
CA THR A 42 -12.75 13.06 -8.09
C THR A 42 -11.98 11.77 -7.85
N ILE A 43 -11.08 11.42 -8.79
CA ILE A 43 -10.11 10.34 -8.61
C ILE A 43 -8.84 10.91 -8.00
N THR A 44 -8.34 10.29 -6.93
CA THR A 44 -7.10 10.68 -6.27
C THR A 44 -6.18 9.46 -6.12
N ILE A 45 -4.94 9.59 -6.56
CA ILE A 45 -3.90 8.56 -6.45
C ILE A 45 -2.98 8.95 -5.30
N TRP A 46 -2.76 8.03 -4.35
CA TRP A 46 -1.86 8.23 -3.21
C TRP A 46 -0.65 7.30 -3.27
N GLY A 47 0.51 7.76 -2.80
CA GLY A 47 1.74 6.98 -2.78
C GLY A 47 2.87 7.66 -2.01
N TYR A 48 4.08 7.12 -2.08
CA TYR A 48 5.26 7.67 -1.39
C TYR A 48 5.93 8.79 -2.22
N SER A 49 6.29 9.89 -1.57
CA SER A 49 6.78 11.14 -2.21
C SER A 49 8.18 11.03 -2.82
N ASP A 50 9.02 10.14 -2.31
CA ASP A 50 10.40 9.89 -2.75
C ASP A 50 10.51 8.80 -3.82
N GLY A 51 9.38 8.23 -4.26
CA GLY A 51 9.34 7.06 -5.13
C GLY A 51 9.96 5.82 -4.48
N ALA A 52 10.23 5.84 -3.17
CA ALA A 52 10.72 4.69 -2.44
C ALA A 52 9.60 3.66 -2.35
N SER A 53 9.56 2.80 -3.37
CA SER A 53 8.98 1.49 -3.24
C SER A 53 9.70 0.81 -2.08
N LYS A 54 9.04 0.69 -0.91
CA LYS A 54 9.44 -0.32 0.06
C LYS A 54 9.28 -1.65 -0.66
N ARG A 55 10.39 -2.13 -1.22
CA ARG A 55 10.46 -3.34 -2.03
C ARG A 55 9.73 -4.43 -1.27
N ALA A 56 8.79 -5.09 -1.93
CA ALA A 56 8.35 -6.40 -1.52
C ALA A 56 9.62 -7.25 -1.38
N ASP A 57 9.89 -7.75 -0.18
CA ASP A 57 11.01 -8.62 0.07
C ASP A 57 10.80 -9.86 -0.81
N THR A 58 11.68 -10.06 -1.79
CA THR A 58 11.57 -11.16 -2.76
C THR A 58 11.88 -12.49 -2.07
N LEU A 59 10.93 -13.00 -1.31
CA LEU A 59 10.97 -14.33 -0.73
C LEU A 59 9.88 -15.20 -1.34
N GLY A 60 10.29 -15.91 -2.39
CA GLY A 60 9.58 -17.03 -3.00
C GLY A 60 8.66 -16.60 -4.15
N LYS A 61 8.81 -17.29 -5.29
CA LYS A 61 7.75 -17.41 -6.29
C LYS A 61 6.54 -18.06 -5.60
N ARG A 62 5.75 -17.28 -4.88
CA ARG A 62 4.44 -17.73 -4.40
C ARG A 62 3.60 -17.93 -5.66
N GLN A 63 2.90 -19.05 -5.76
CA GLN A 63 1.81 -19.16 -6.73
C GLN A 63 0.75 -18.16 -6.25
N CYS A 64 0.73 -16.96 -6.82
CA CYS A 64 -0.35 -16.00 -6.59
C CYS A 64 -1.65 -16.56 -7.18
N GLY A 65 -2.77 -15.90 -6.89
CA GLY A 65 -4.08 -16.24 -7.45
C GLY A 65 -4.96 -17.07 -6.51
N GLY A 66 -4.59 -17.19 -5.24
CA GLY A 66 -5.49 -17.72 -4.21
C GLY A 66 -6.69 -16.80 -3.96
N ASN A 67 -6.53 -15.49 -4.22
CA ASN A 67 -7.53 -14.43 -4.09
C ASN A 67 -8.46 -14.62 -2.88
N ALA A 68 -7.87 -14.96 -1.72
CA ALA A 68 -8.66 -15.34 -0.57
C ALA A 68 -9.33 -14.09 0.02
N ILE A 69 -10.65 -13.99 -0.17
CA ILE A 69 -11.43 -12.84 0.27
C ILE A 69 -11.70 -12.90 1.77
N THR A 70 -11.49 -11.78 2.46
CA THR A 70 -11.87 -11.58 3.86
C THR A 70 -12.63 -10.26 3.99
N CYS A 71 -13.87 -10.32 4.46
CA CYS A 71 -14.70 -9.15 4.70
C CYS A 71 -14.45 -8.56 6.09
N SER A 72 -14.62 -7.24 6.21
CA SER A 72 -14.47 -6.50 7.47
C SER A 72 -15.65 -5.54 7.68
N GLY A 73 -16.02 -5.33 8.94
CA GLY A 73 -16.97 -4.29 9.34
C GLY A 73 -16.33 -2.93 9.62
N SER A 74 -15.00 -2.82 9.55
CA SER A 74 -14.26 -1.58 9.79
C SER A 74 -13.95 -0.87 8.47
N HIS A 75 -13.90 0.47 8.49
CA HIS A 75 -13.51 1.29 7.33
C HIS A 75 -14.39 1.07 6.09
N THR A 76 -15.68 0.83 6.33
CA THR A 76 -16.67 0.58 5.29
C THR A 76 -16.85 1.79 4.37
N ALA A 77 -16.80 1.56 3.07
CA ALA A 77 -17.13 2.53 2.05
C ALA A 77 -18.57 2.35 1.56
N ASP A 78 -19.18 3.43 1.07
CA ASP A 78 -20.45 3.38 0.37
C ASP A 78 -20.31 2.49 -0.89
N ILE A 79 -21.28 1.58 -1.09
CA ILE A 79 -21.20 0.62 -2.18
C ILE A 79 -21.26 1.27 -3.57
N ASN A 80 -21.98 2.40 -3.72
CA ASN A 80 -22.07 3.07 -5.01
C ASN A 80 -20.77 3.78 -5.37
N SER A 81 -20.12 4.41 -4.38
CA SER A 81 -18.76 4.95 -4.57
C SER A 81 -17.78 3.87 -5.01
N CYS A 82 -17.84 2.67 -4.43
CA CYS A 82 -16.96 1.58 -4.86
C CYS A 82 -17.26 1.05 -6.26
N ARG A 83 -18.54 0.92 -6.62
CA ARG A 83 -18.94 0.57 -8.01
C ARG A 83 -18.42 1.60 -9.02
N GLN A 84 -18.49 2.88 -8.69
CA GLN A 84 -17.99 3.95 -9.56
C GLN A 84 -16.47 3.93 -9.68
N LEU A 85 -15.76 3.67 -8.59
CA LEU A 85 -14.30 3.50 -8.63
C LEU A 85 -13.94 2.36 -9.57
N ILE A 86 -14.50 1.17 -9.35
CA ILE A 86 -14.22 -0.02 -10.17
C ILE A 86 -14.56 0.22 -11.65
N SER A 87 -15.71 0.84 -11.94
CA SER A 87 -16.10 1.23 -13.29
C SER A 87 -15.11 2.21 -13.94
N SER A 88 -14.60 3.17 -13.16
CA SER A 88 -13.61 4.14 -13.64
C SER A 88 -12.25 3.48 -13.91
N LEU A 89 -11.81 2.55 -13.04
CA LEU A 89 -10.60 1.76 -13.24
C LEU A 89 -10.70 0.89 -14.51
N SER A 90 -11.84 0.23 -14.71
CA SER A 90 -12.10 -0.59 -15.91
C SER A 90 -12.10 0.25 -17.19
N SER A 91 -12.77 1.42 -17.17
CA SER A 91 -12.82 2.34 -18.31
C SER A 91 -11.45 2.91 -18.68
N ASN A 92 -10.55 3.02 -17.70
CA ASN A 92 -9.18 3.50 -17.86
C ASN A 92 -8.16 2.37 -17.75
N SER A 93 -8.54 1.13 -18.09
CA SER A 93 -7.75 -0.07 -17.83
C SER A 93 -6.32 -0.03 -18.36
N GLY A 94 -6.06 0.64 -19.48
CA GLY A 94 -4.71 0.83 -20.04
C GLY A 94 -3.88 1.96 -19.42
N SER A 95 -4.47 2.77 -18.53
CA SER A 95 -3.79 3.90 -17.88
C SER A 95 -2.87 3.39 -16.77
N GLY A 96 -1.60 3.78 -16.83
CA GLY A 96 -0.64 3.49 -15.76
C GLY A 96 -1.01 4.22 -14.46
N VAL A 97 -0.80 3.56 -13.32
CA VAL A 97 -1.06 4.16 -12.00
C VAL A 97 0.09 5.07 -11.53
N GLY A 98 1.23 5.03 -12.22
CA GLY A 98 2.42 5.82 -11.91
C GLY A 98 3.45 5.05 -11.07
N THR A 99 4.48 5.75 -10.60
CA THR A 99 5.58 5.15 -9.84
C THR A 99 5.28 5.20 -8.35
N SER A 100 5.23 4.04 -7.69
CA SER A 100 4.98 3.89 -6.24
C SER A 100 3.61 4.33 -5.66
N PRO A 101 2.48 4.23 -6.39
CA PRO A 101 1.16 4.38 -5.77
C PRO A 101 0.88 3.22 -4.80
N ARG A 102 -0.01 3.48 -3.84
CA ARG A 102 -0.42 2.55 -2.77
C ARG A 102 -1.94 2.46 -2.65
N SER A 103 -2.64 3.45 -3.20
CA SER A 103 -4.08 3.43 -3.37
C SER A 103 -4.55 4.34 -4.50
N ILE A 104 -5.73 4.03 -5.03
CA ILE A 104 -6.53 4.89 -5.90
C ILE A 104 -7.90 5.02 -5.25
N CYS A 105 -8.34 6.25 -5.04
CA CYS A 105 -9.63 6.54 -4.42
C CYS A 105 -10.54 7.33 -5.37
N THR A 106 -11.84 7.12 -5.24
CA THR A 106 -12.86 8.05 -5.71
C THR A 106 -13.56 8.70 -4.53
N THR A 107 -13.86 9.98 -4.65
CA THR A 107 -14.71 10.71 -3.71
C THR A 107 -15.90 11.31 -4.43
N GLN A 108 -17.10 10.97 -3.97
CA GLN A 108 -18.36 11.49 -4.51
C GLN A 108 -19.32 11.82 -3.37
N ASN A 109 -19.87 13.04 -3.34
CA ASN A 109 -20.85 13.49 -2.33
C ASN A 109 -20.38 13.28 -0.88
N GLY A 110 -19.08 13.39 -0.61
CA GLY A 110 -18.48 13.16 0.70
C GLY A 110 -18.24 11.68 1.05
N ASN A 111 -18.66 10.75 0.21
CA ASN A 111 -18.35 9.32 0.35
C ASN A 111 -17.07 9.00 -0.42
N GLN A 112 -16.18 8.24 0.21
CA GLN A 112 -14.93 7.80 -0.38
C GLN A 112 -14.89 6.28 -0.50
N CYS A 113 -14.41 5.79 -1.63
CA CYS A 113 -13.97 4.41 -1.78
C CYS A 113 -12.57 4.37 -2.37
N CYS A 114 -11.76 3.43 -1.95
CA CYS A 114 -10.37 3.25 -2.31
C CYS A 114 -10.08 1.79 -2.63
N VAL A 115 -9.35 1.56 -3.71
CA VAL A 115 -8.58 0.34 -3.93
C VAL A 115 -7.17 0.61 -3.45
N SER A 116 -6.65 -0.22 -2.56
CA SER A 116 -5.30 -0.10 -2.02
C SER A 116 -4.60 -1.45 -1.99
N TRP A 117 -3.27 -1.47 -1.89
CA TRP A 117 -2.52 -2.73 -1.87
C TRP A 117 -1.32 -2.66 -0.92
N ALA A 118 -0.78 -3.83 -0.56
CA ALA A 118 0.17 -4.00 0.53
C ALA A 118 1.65 -3.96 0.12
N ASP A 119 1.98 -4.30 -1.13
CA ASP A 119 3.37 -4.34 -1.60
C ASP A 119 3.65 -3.34 -2.73
N ALA A 120 4.90 -2.89 -2.88
CA ALA A 120 5.22 -1.99 -3.99
C ALA A 120 5.20 -2.75 -5.33
N VAL A 121 4.42 -2.25 -6.29
CA VAL A 121 4.27 -2.85 -7.62
C VAL A 121 4.59 -1.81 -8.70
N SER A 122 5.52 -2.15 -9.59
CA SER A 122 5.91 -1.28 -10.71
C SER A 122 5.14 -1.63 -11.97
N GLY A 123 4.87 -0.64 -12.82
CA GLY A 123 4.23 -0.86 -14.13
C GLY A 123 2.75 -1.25 -14.05
N LEU A 124 2.14 -1.06 -12.89
CA LEU A 124 0.73 -1.34 -12.67
C LEU A 124 -0.15 -0.42 -13.54
N THR A 125 -1.17 -1.02 -14.14
CA THR A 125 -2.25 -0.32 -14.83
C THR A 125 -3.51 -0.30 -13.95
N GLN A 126 -4.45 0.60 -14.24
CA GLN A 126 -5.72 0.60 -13.51
C GLN A 126 -6.52 -0.68 -13.73
N GLY A 127 -6.33 -1.37 -14.87
CA GLY A 127 -6.99 -2.64 -15.18
C GLY A 127 -6.59 -3.77 -14.24
N ASP A 128 -5.32 -3.81 -13.83
CA ASP A 128 -4.78 -4.85 -12.93
C ASP A 128 -5.45 -4.82 -11.55
N LEU A 129 -6.09 -3.71 -11.18
CA LEU A 129 -6.77 -3.51 -9.91
C LEU A 129 -8.23 -3.95 -9.91
N VAL A 130 -8.81 -4.25 -11.08
CA VAL A 130 -10.27 -4.43 -11.22
C VAL A 130 -10.74 -5.76 -10.65
N ASP A 131 -10.07 -6.86 -11.00
CA ASP A 131 -10.60 -8.21 -10.73
C ASP A 131 -10.74 -8.48 -9.23
N ALA A 132 -9.67 -8.27 -8.45
CA ALA A 132 -9.72 -8.46 -7.00
C ALA A 132 -10.65 -7.47 -6.30
N ALA A 133 -10.72 -6.20 -6.75
CA ALA A 133 -11.66 -5.23 -6.21
C ALA A 133 -13.12 -5.65 -6.47
N GLN A 134 -13.41 -6.20 -7.66
CA GLN A 134 -14.74 -6.68 -8.02
C GLN A 134 -15.12 -7.93 -7.22
N GLU A 135 -14.19 -8.85 -6.98
CA GLU A 135 -14.41 -10.01 -6.10
C GLU A 135 -14.73 -9.57 -4.67
N ILE A 136 -13.95 -8.64 -4.10
CA ILE A 136 -14.25 -8.07 -2.77
C ILE A 136 -15.62 -7.40 -2.75
N LEU A 137 -15.97 -6.65 -3.80
CA LEU A 137 -17.29 -6.01 -3.89
C LEU A 137 -18.42 -7.04 -3.92
N ASN A 138 -18.24 -8.15 -4.62
CA ASN A 138 -19.26 -9.19 -4.76
C ASN A 138 -19.47 -9.97 -3.45
N ASP A 139 -18.38 -10.33 -2.77
CA ASP A 139 -18.42 -11.19 -1.59
C ASP A 139 -18.69 -10.40 -0.30
N CYS A 140 -18.18 -9.17 -0.21
CA CYS A 140 -18.29 -8.33 0.98
C CYS A 140 -19.32 -7.20 0.83
N GLY A 141 -19.94 -7.07 -0.34
CA GLY A 141 -20.89 -5.99 -0.63
C GLY A 141 -22.27 -6.21 -0.01
N GLY A 142 -22.81 -5.13 0.56
CA GLY A 142 -24.21 -5.01 0.97
C GLY A 142 -24.71 -3.58 0.75
N SER A 143 -25.00 -2.86 1.83
CA SER A 143 -25.17 -1.39 1.80
C SER A 143 -23.84 -0.65 1.78
N SER A 144 -22.79 -1.30 2.27
CA SER A 144 -21.41 -0.80 2.31
C SER A 144 -20.45 -1.96 2.04
N VAL A 145 -19.17 -1.65 1.81
CA VAL A 145 -18.13 -2.66 1.55
C VAL A 145 -16.85 -2.32 2.29
N SER A 146 -16.24 -3.34 2.88
CA SER A 146 -14.86 -3.34 3.32
C SER A 146 -14.33 -4.76 3.30
N GLY A 147 -13.20 -4.97 2.64
CA GLY A 147 -12.59 -6.28 2.56
C GLY A 147 -11.23 -6.24 1.91
N LEU A 148 -10.60 -7.41 1.91
CA LEU A 148 -9.30 -7.63 1.30
C LEU A 148 -9.26 -8.96 0.57
N SER A 149 -8.43 -9.03 -0.46
CA SER A 149 -8.05 -10.22 -1.20
C SER A 149 -6.57 -10.47 -0.94
N ARG A 150 -6.23 -11.65 -0.40
CA ARG A 150 -4.83 -12.07 -0.18
C ARG A 150 -4.30 -12.86 -1.38
N ASP A 151 -2.98 -12.83 -1.53
CA ASP A 151 -2.25 -13.51 -2.60
C ASP A 151 -2.72 -13.07 -4.00
N THR A 152 -3.17 -11.82 -4.14
CA THR A 152 -3.53 -11.20 -5.41
C THR A 152 -2.27 -10.98 -6.24
N ASP A 153 -2.30 -11.41 -7.50
CA ASP A 153 -1.24 -11.09 -8.45
C ASP A 153 -1.43 -9.69 -9.03
N LEU A 154 -0.57 -8.76 -8.65
CA LEU A 154 -0.48 -7.45 -9.28
C LEU A 154 0.82 -7.38 -10.07
N ASN A 155 0.73 -7.56 -11.38
CA ASN A 155 1.86 -7.50 -12.32
C ASN A 155 3.07 -8.35 -11.91
N GLY A 156 2.84 -9.59 -11.47
CA GLY A 156 3.86 -10.55 -11.06
C GLY A 156 4.28 -10.43 -9.58
N VAL A 157 3.65 -9.55 -8.80
CA VAL A 157 3.87 -9.40 -7.36
C VAL A 157 2.66 -9.92 -6.61
N CYS A 158 2.84 -10.96 -5.79
CA CYS A 158 1.78 -11.38 -4.87
C CYS A 158 1.68 -10.38 -3.73
N THR A 159 0.52 -9.77 -3.58
CA THR A 159 0.23 -8.76 -2.56
C THR A 159 -1.18 -8.97 -2.00
N THR A 160 -1.49 -8.30 -0.90
CA THR A 160 -2.89 -8.09 -0.51
C THR A 160 -3.44 -6.85 -1.21
N GLN A 161 -4.66 -6.95 -1.76
CA GLN A 161 -5.44 -5.82 -2.27
C GLN A 161 -6.67 -5.60 -1.37
N CYS A 162 -6.99 -4.35 -1.06
CA CYS A 162 -8.11 -3.95 -0.22
C CYS A 162 -9.12 -3.09 -1.02
N LEU A 163 -10.40 -3.17 -0.66
CA LEU A 163 -11.45 -2.25 -1.07
C LEU A 163 -12.14 -1.69 0.18
N SER A 164 -12.02 -0.38 0.44
CA SER A 164 -12.52 0.25 1.67
C SER A 164 -12.61 1.77 1.53
N ASN A 165 -12.91 2.52 2.60
CA ASN A 165 -12.88 3.99 2.57
C ASN A 165 -11.48 4.59 2.88
N ARG A 166 -10.44 3.76 2.94
CA ARG A 166 -9.09 4.11 3.41
C ARG A 166 -8.07 4.22 2.28
N ALA A 167 -7.34 5.34 2.26
CA ALA A 167 -6.30 5.63 1.26
C ALA A 167 -4.89 5.21 1.72
N ASP A 168 -4.69 4.90 2.99
CA ASP A 168 -3.41 4.65 3.67
C ASP A 168 -2.76 3.27 3.37
N GLY A 169 -3.22 2.60 2.31
CA GLY A 169 -2.69 1.31 1.89
C GLY A 169 -3.43 0.11 2.47
N CYS A 170 -3.05 -1.09 2.01
CA CYS A 170 -3.54 -2.36 2.55
C CYS A 170 -2.44 -2.98 3.43
N THR A 171 -2.82 -3.69 4.49
CA THR A 171 -1.88 -4.46 5.32
C THR A 171 -1.92 -5.94 4.95
N ASN A 172 -0.76 -6.60 4.92
CA ASN A 172 -0.65 -8.04 4.69
C ASN A 172 -1.19 -8.87 5.86
#